data_AF-A0A952DUF0-F1
#
_entry.id   AF-A0A952DUF0-F1
#
_cell.length_a   1.000
_cell.length_b   1.000
_cell.length_c   1.000
_cell.angle_alpha   90.00
_cell.angle_beta   90.00
_cell.angle_gamma   90.00
#
_symmetry.space_group_name_H-M   'P 1'
#
loop_
_entity.id
_entity.type
_entity.pdbx_description
1 polymer ?
#
loop_
_entity_poly.entity_id
_entity_poly.type
_entity_poly.pdbx_seq_one_letter_code
_entity_poly.pdbx_strand_id
1 'polypeptide(L)'
;MKKSILLLSTLLSSFTILAQQRLVDLVNPFIGTDGHGHTYPGATIPFAMVQLSPDNGTNGWDWSSGYHYSDSVIQGFSHTHLSGTGVGDLCDISVLPMVNKTATAEKITSRFSHKQESAKPGYYAVHLKDFDIWTE
;
A
#
# COMPACT_ATOMS: atom_id res chain seq x y z
N MET A 1 -22.34 -49.13 -7.39
CA MET A 1 -22.12 -48.62 -6.02
C MET A 1 -20.71 -48.04 -5.82
N LYS A 2 -19.61 -48.80 -6.02
CA LYS A 2 -18.24 -48.29 -5.80
C LYS A 2 -17.83 -47.09 -6.69
N LYS A 3 -18.27 -47.04 -7.96
CA LYS A 3 -17.99 -45.91 -8.88
C LYS A 3 -18.71 -44.61 -8.49
N SER A 4 -19.95 -44.68 -8.02
CA SER A 4 -20.70 -43.49 -7.54
C SER A 4 -20.13 -42.91 -6.25
N ILE A 5 -19.58 -43.75 -5.37
CA ILE A 5 -18.91 -43.30 -4.14
C ILE A 5 -17.60 -42.57 -4.47
N LEU A 6 -16.83 -43.07 -5.46
CA LEU A 6 -15.59 -42.43 -5.91
C LEU A 6 -15.85 -41.08 -6.63
N LEU A 7 -16.95 -40.98 -7.38
CA LEU A 7 -17.36 -39.74 -8.04
C LEU A 7 -17.85 -38.69 -7.02
N LEU A 8 -18.53 -39.13 -5.97
CA LEU A 8 -19.01 -38.24 -4.91
C LEU A 8 -17.85 -37.73 -4.05
N SER A 9 -16.84 -38.57 -3.75
CA SER A 9 -15.68 -38.12 -2.95
C SER A 9 -14.80 -37.12 -3.70
N THR A 10 -14.64 -37.27 -5.02
CA THR A 10 -13.90 -36.33 -5.89
C THR A 10 -14.63 -35.00 -6.06
N LEU A 11 -15.97 -35.02 -6.11
CA LEU A 11 -16.78 -33.80 -6.15
C LEU A 11 -16.72 -33.02 -4.82
N LEU A 12 -16.78 -33.72 -3.67
CA LEU A 12 -16.67 -33.07 -2.35
C LEU A 12 -15.29 -32.46 -2.08
N SER A 13 -14.21 -33.12 -2.51
CA SER A 13 -12.85 -32.60 -2.34
C SER A 13 -12.53 -31.40 -3.23
N SER A 14 -13.19 -31.29 -4.38
CA SER A 14 -13.11 -30.10 -5.24
C SER A 14 -13.84 -28.89 -4.63
N PHE A 15 -14.92 -29.14 -3.86
CA PHE A 15 -15.69 -28.10 -3.19
C PHE A 15 -14.94 -27.46 -2.00
N THR A 16 -14.15 -28.24 -1.26
CA THR A 16 -13.35 -27.73 -0.13
C THR A 16 -12.20 -26.85 -0.57
N ILE A 17 -11.63 -27.08 -1.77
CA ILE A 17 -10.53 -26.27 -2.32
C ILE A 17 -11.04 -24.88 -2.75
N LEU A 18 -12.26 -24.78 -3.28
CA LEU A 18 -12.89 -23.51 -3.66
C LEU A 18 -13.33 -22.64 -2.46
N ALA A 19 -13.42 -23.23 -1.26
CA ALA A 19 -13.93 -22.55 -0.07
C ALA A 19 -12.85 -21.87 0.80
N GLN A 20 -11.55 -22.05 0.49
CA GLN A 20 -10.48 -21.51 1.33
C GLN A 20 -10.16 -20.06 0.97
N GLN A 21 -10.94 -19.13 1.52
CA GLN A 21 -10.64 -17.70 1.47
C GLN A 21 -9.36 -17.39 2.23
N ARG A 22 -8.41 -16.69 1.60
CA ARG A 22 -7.20 -16.26 2.29
C ARG A 22 -7.53 -15.04 3.15
N LEU A 23 -7.19 -15.10 4.43
CA LEU A 23 -7.50 -14.01 5.37
C LEU A 23 -6.86 -12.68 4.98
N VAL A 24 -5.70 -12.72 4.31
CA VAL A 24 -5.02 -11.52 3.79
C VAL A 24 -5.85 -10.76 2.76
N ASP A 25 -6.74 -11.44 2.04
CA ASP A 25 -7.62 -10.82 1.03
C ASP A 25 -8.76 -10.01 1.66
N LEU A 26 -8.97 -10.13 2.98
CA LEU A 26 -9.97 -9.35 3.73
C LEU A 26 -9.45 -7.97 4.16
N VAL A 27 -8.14 -7.75 4.08
CA VAL A 27 -7.51 -6.52 4.58
C VAL A 27 -7.42 -5.49 3.47
N ASN A 28 -7.91 -4.28 3.74
CA ASN A 28 -7.72 -3.11 2.89
C ASN A 28 -6.84 -2.07 3.61
N PRO A 29 -5.55 -1.95 3.24
CA PRO A 29 -4.64 -0.98 3.87
C PRO A 29 -5.03 0.49 3.69
N PHE A 30 -5.92 0.83 2.75
CA PHE A 30 -6.40 2.19 2.58
C PHE A 30 -7.41 2.62 3.64
N ILE A 31 -8.01 1.69 4.39
CA ILE A 31 -8.93 2.05 5.48
C ILE A 31 -8.15 2.81 6.57
N GLY A 32 -8.61 4.02 6.88
CA GLY A 32 -7.97 4.93 7.85
C GLY A 32 -6.92 5.87 7.24
N THR A 33 -6.68 5.79 5.93
CA THR A 33 -5.77 6.72 5.22
C THR A 33 -6.45 8.01 4.78
N ASP A 34 -7.78 8.09 4.87
CA ASP A 34 -8.57 9.31 4.64
C ASP A 34 -9.14 9.83 5.97
N GLY A 35 -9.51 11.11 5.99
CA GLY A 35 -9.95 11.79 7.21
C GLY A 35 -8.89 11.73 8.30
N HIS A 36 -9.31 11.45 9.55
CA HIS A 36 -8.45 11.59 10.73
C HIS A 36 -7.90 10.24 11.25
N GLY A 37 -7.82 9.23 10.39
CA GLY A 37 -7.34 7.91 10.80
C GLY A 37 -5.82 7.83 10.93
N HIS A 38 -5.10 8.55 10.06
CA HIS A 38 -3.64 8.63 10.02
C HIS A 38 -2.95 7.26 9.93
N THR A 39 -3.51 6.32 9.18
CA THR A 39 -2.80 5.07 8.84
C THR A 39 -2.00 5.27 7.55
N TYR A 40 -1.18 4.29 7.19
CA TYR A 40 -0.41 4.28 5.94
C TYR A 40 -0.74 3.03 5.11
N PRO A 41 -0.73 3.11 3.76
CA PRO A 41 -1.07 1.97 2.90
C PRO A 41 0.14 1.08 2.55
N GLY A 42 1.35 1.50 2.94
CA GLY A 42 2.62 0.85 2.60
C GLY A 42 2.81 -0.59 3.08
N ALA A 43 3.86 -1.21 2.57
CA ALA A 43 4.24 -2.57 2.89
C ALA A 43 4.93 -2.67 4.26
N THR A 44 4.42 -3.57 5.10
CA THR A 44 5.08 -3.99 6.34
C THR A 44 4.66 -5.41 6.72
N ILE A 45 5.40 -6.04 7.63
CA ILE A 45 5.05 -7.31 8.26
C ILE A 45 4.65 -7.07 9.73
N PRO A 46 3.94 -8.00 10.40
CA PRO A 46 3.52 -7.79 11.78
C PRO A 46 4.70 -7.42 12.70
N PHE A 47 4.59 -6.28 13.39
CA PHE A 47 5.57 -5.78 14.36
C PHE A 47 6.97 -5.50 13.80
N ALA A 48 7.08 -5.23 12.48
CA ALA A 48 8.35 -4.94 11.84
C ALA A 48 8.95 -3.60 12.29
N MET A 49 10.27 -3.50 12.19
CA MET A 49 10.99 -2.22 12.30
C MET A 49 10.77 -1.30 11.09
N VAL A 50 10.50 -1.87 9.90
CA VAL A 50 10.37 -1.14 8.64
C VAL A 50 8.91 -1.06 8.21
N GLN A 51 8.48 0.13 7.81
CA GLN A 51 7.18 0.42 7.22
C GLN A 51 7.44 1.17 5.92
N LEU A 52 7.57 0.46 4.80
CA LEU A 52 7.88 1.09 3.51
C LEU A 52 6.59 1.61 2.88
N SER A 53 6.38 2.93 2.86
CA SER A 53 5.13 3.55 2.44
C SER A 53 5.36 4.81 1.59
N PRO A 54 4.43 5.18 0.70
CA PRO A 54 4.46 6.48 0.02
C PRO A 54 4.33 7.65 1.00
N ASP A 55 5.09 8.71 0.73
CA ASP A 55 4.92 10.03 1.35
C ASP A 55 4.30 10.97 0.31
N ASN A 56 3.24 11.72 0.66
CA ASN A 56 2.73 12.75 -0.25
C ASN A 56 3.59 14.02 -0.25
N GLY A 57 4.34 14.23 0.84
CA GLY A 57 5.14 15.44 1.03
C GLY A 57 4.35 16.66 1.48
N THR A 58 3.08 16.49 1.81
CA THR A 58 2.23 17.53 2.39
C THR A 58 2.45 17.54 3.90
N ASN A 59 2.76 18.73 4.45
CA ASN A 59 2.88 18.90 5.88
C ASN A 59 1.52 19.31 6.46
N GLY A 60 1.00 18.53 7.39
CA GLY A 60 -0.28 18.80 8.04
C GLY A 60 -0.61 17.73 9.06
N TRP A 61 -1.58 18.03 9.95
CA TRP A 61 -2.01 17.10 10.98
C TRP A 61 -2.57 15.80 10.39
N ASP A 62 -3.36 15.91 9.31
CA ASP A 62 -3.97 14.75 8.63
C ASP A 62 -2.93 13.85 7.92
N TRP A 63 -1.73 14.37 7.64
CA TRP A 63 -0.61 13.65 7.01
C TRP A 63 0.41 13.13 8.04
N SER A 64 -0.01 12.93 9.30
CA SER A 64 0.89 12.48 10.37
C SER A 64 1.57 11.13 10.07
N SER A 65 0.98 10.30 9.21
CA SER A 65 1.54 9.02 8.74
C SER A 65 2.31 9.12 7.41
N GLY A 66 2.58 10.33 6.91
CA GLY A 66 3.22 10.57 5.61
C GLY A 66 2.26 10.49 4.40
N TYR A 67 1.14 9.78 4.54
CA TYR A 67 0.14 9.57 3.47
C TYR A 67 -1.27 10.00 3.90
N HIS A 68 -1.97 10.69 3.01
CA HIS A 68 -3.40 10.96 3.12
C HIS A 68 -4.10 10.70 1.77
N TYR A 69 -5.21 9.96 1.80
CA TYR A 69 -5.92 9.48 0.60
C TYR A 69 -6.46 10.62 -0.27
N SER A 70 -6.73 11.80 0.29
CA SER A 70 -7.20 12.94 -0.53
C SER A 70 -6.10 13.57 -1.41
N ASP A 71 -4.84 13.20 -1.21
CA ASP A 71 -3.72 13.76 -1.96
C ASP A 71 -3.57 13.09 -3.34
N SER A 72 -2.85 13.76 -4.24
CA SER A 72 -2.67 13.32 -5.63
C SER A 72 -1.22 13.36 -6.09
N VAL A 73 -0.28 13.65 -5.18
CA VAL A 73 1.15 13.61 -5.42
C VAL A 73 1.87 12.66 -4.45
N ILE A 74 2.97 12.08 -4.92
CA ILE A 74 3.94 11.33 -4.12
C ILE A 74 5.27 12.06 -4.21
N GLN A 75 5.88 12.33 -3.06
CA GLN A 75 7.22 12.91 -2.92
C GLN A 75 8.30 11.83 -2.81
N GLY A 76 7.96 10.64 -2.33
CA GLY A 76 8.90 9.52 -2.24
C GLY A 76 8.29 8.34 -1.49
N PHE A 77 9.13 7.37 -1.19
CA PHE A 77 8.80 6.20 -0.37
C PHE A 77 9.81 6.12 0.76
N SER A 78 9.39 6.43 1.97
CA SER A 78 10.22 6.36 3.18
C SER A 78 10.03 5.02 3.90
N HIS A 79 10.96 4.68 4.78
CA HIS A 79 11.08 3.33 5.38
C HIS A 79 10.58 3.24 6.82
N THR A 80 10.19 4.36 7.43
CA THR A 80 9.73 4.44 8.83
C THR A 80 8.47 5.29 8.92
N HIS A 81 7.42 4.75 9.56
CA HIS A 81 6.13 5.44 9.67
C HIS A 81 5.42 5.12 10.99
N LEU A 82 4.75 6.12 11.54
CA LEU A 82 3.82 5.96 12.65
C LEU A 82 2.40 5.75 12.11
N SER A 83 1.62 4.88 12.76
CA SER A 83 0.24 4.56 12.37
C SER A 83 -0.74 5.01 13.45
N GLY A 84 -1.66 5.89 13.11
CA GLY A 84 -2.74 6.38 13.97
C GLY A 84 -2.34 7.45 14.98
N THR A 85 -1.20 8.12 14.80
CA THR A 85 -0.72 9.14 15.74
C THR A 85 -1.37 10.50 15.48
N GLY A 86 -1.46 11.34 16.53
CA GLY A 86 -1.95 12.72 16.42
C GLY A 86 -0.85 13.75 16.16
N VAL A 87 0.38 13.31 15.93
CA VAL A 87 1.56 14.13 15.61
C VAL A 87 2.42 13.33 14.64
N GLY A 88 2.95 14.00 13.62
CA GLY A 88 3.87 13.41 12.65
C GLY A 88 5.31 13.38 13.16
N ASP A 89 6.00 12.29 12.83
CA ASP A 89 7.44 12.05 13.01
C ASP A 89 7.83 10.92 12.01
N LEU A 90 9.08 10.48 12.03
CA LEU A 90 9.63 9.49 11.09
C LEU A 90 9.61 10.00 9.63
N CYS A 91 9.15 9.18 8.69
CA CYS A 91 9.31 9.38 7.24
C CYS A 91 10.79 9.41 6.81
N ASP A 92 11.61 8.54 7.42
CA ASP A 92 13.06 8.51 7.21
C ASP A 92 13.46 7.66 6.00
N ILE A 93 14.59 8.04 5.38
CA ILE A 93 15.19 7.32 4.25
C ILE A 93 14.21 7.25 3.06
N SER A 94 13.90 8.41 2.49
CA SER A 94 12.97 8.50 1.35
C SER A 94 13.68 8.26 0.02
N VAL A 95 13.10 7.39 -0.80
CA VAL A 95 13.57 7.05 -2.15
C VAL A 95 12.48 7.43 -3.16
N LEU A 96 12.84 8.14 -4.23
CA LEU A 96 11.94 8.45 -5.34
C LEU A 96 12.58 7.99 -6.66
N PRO A 97 12.03 6.96 -7.34
CA PRO A 97 12.46 6.62 -8.68
C PRO A 97 11.99 7.69 -9.67
N MET A 98 12.89 8.14 -10.54
CA MET A 98 12.64 9.24 -11.48
C MET A 98 13.48 9.07 -12.75
N VAL A 99 12.94 9.55 -13.87
CA VAL A 99 13.61 9.56 -15.18
C VAL A 99 13.64 10.98 -15.71
N ASN A 100 14.75 11.38 -16.35
CA ASN A 100 14.90 12.62 -17.12
C ASN A 100 14.57 13.93 -16.37
N LYS A 101 14.74 13.97 -15.04
CA LYS A 101 14.52 15.18 -14.24
C LYS A 101 15.80 15.52 -13.47
N THR A 102 16.29 16.74 -13.62
CA THR A 102 17.45 17.23 -12.88
C THR A 102 17.08 17.38 -11.41
N ALA A 103 17.95 16.92 -10.51
CA ALA A 103 17.78 17.01 -9.05
C ALA A 103 17.81 18.45 -8.49
N THR A 104 17.66 19.46 -9.36
CA THR A 104 17.76 20.89 -9.04
C THR A 104 16.43 21.54 -8.68
N ALA A 105 15.31 20.81 -8.73
CA ALA A 105 14.02 21.32 -8.28
C ALA A 105 13.94 21.29 -6.75
N GLU A 106 13.49 22.38 -6.12
CA GLU A 106 13.34 22.50 -4.65
C GLU A 106 12.43 21.41 -4.05
N LYS A 107 11.47 20.90 -4.84
CA LYS A 107 10.62 19.77 -4.47
C LYS A 107 10.34 18.90 -5.68
N ILE A 108 10.73 17.63 -5.62
CA ILE A 108 10.46 16.65 -6.68
C ILE A 108 9.31 15.78 -6.22
N THR A 109 8.21 15.81 -6.96
CA THR A 109 7.06 14.93 -6.78
C THR A 109 6.67 14.31 -8.11
N SER A 110 5.84 13.26 -8.04
CA SER A 110 5.06 12.73 -9.16
C SER A 110 3.58 12.71 -8.81
N ARG A 111 2.73 13.09 -9.75
CA ARG A 111 1.29 12.82 -9.70
C ARG A 111 1.02 11.31 -9.73
N PHE A 112 -0.05 10.88 -9.06
CA PHE A 112 -0.56 9.51 -9.11
C PHE A 112 -2.09 9.50 -9.23
N SER A 113 -2.74 8.34 -9.06
CA SER A 113 -4.18 8.20 -8.88
C SER A 113 -4.48 6.87 -8.23
N HIS A 114 -5.47 6.83 -7.34
CA HIS A 114 -5.95 5.58 -6.72
C HIS A 114 -6.48 4.54 -7.73
N LYS A 115 -6.78 4.93 -8.98
CA LYS A 115 -7.12 3.96 -10.05
C LYS A 115 -5.93 3.11 -10.50
N GLN A 116 -4.72 3.61 -10.27
CA GLN A 116 -3.44 2.97 -10.60
C GLN A 116 -2.59 2.82 -9.34
N GLU A 117 -3.25 2.51 -8.22
CA GLU A 117 -2.66 2.29 -6.92
C GLU A 117 -3.29 1.03 -6.31
N SER A 118 -2.48 0.23 -5.62
CA SER A 118 -2.93 -1.01 -5.01
C SER A 118 -2.13 -1.28 -3.75
N ALA A 119 -2.82 -1.76 -2.71
CA ALA A 119 -2.20 -2.17 -1.45
C ALA A 119 -2.84 -3.46 -0.94
N LYS A 120 -2.03 -4.32 -0.31
CA LYS A 120 -2.44 -5.55 0.39
C LYS A 120 -1.43 -5.83 1.50
N PRO A 121 -1.69 -6.73 2.47
CA PRO A 121 -0.72 -7.03 3.51
C PRO A 121 0.67 -7.37 2.94
N GLY A 122 1.68 -6.58 3.34
CA GLY A 122 3.07 -6.73 2.89
C GLY A 122 3.40 -6.23 1.48
N TYR A 123 2.51 -5.45 0.83
CA TYR A 123 2.75 -4.97 -0.54
C TYR A 123 2.00 -3.66 -0.82
N TYR A 124 2.68 -2.75 -1.52
CA TYR A 124 2.10 -1.52 -2.04
C TYR A 124 2.67 -1.26 -3.44
N ALA A 125 1.82 -0.84 -4.38
CA ALA A 125 2.26 -0.45 -5.70
C ALA A 125 1.48 0.73 -6.25
N VAL A 126 2.14 1.57 -7.03
CA VAL A 126 1.54 2.76 -7.63
C VAL A 126 2.24 3.13 -8.94
N HIS A 127 1.50 3.77 -9.83
CA HIS A 127 2.05 4.37 -11.04
C HIS A 127 2.41 5.85 -10.81
N LEU A 128 3.70 6.17 -10.91
CA LEU A 128 4.22 7.53 -10.89
C LEU A 128 4.07 8.17 -12.28
N LYS A 129 2.95 8.87 -12.49
CA LYS A 129 2.54 9.38 -13.81
C LYS A 129 3.54 10.36 -14.43
N ASP A 130 4.23 11.15 -13.62
CA ASP A 130 5.15 12.17 -14.15
C ASP A 130 6.47 11.58 -14.64
N PHE A 131 6.76 10.35 -14.24
CA PHE A 131 7.96 9.62 -14.64
C PHE A 131 7.63 8.42 -15.55
N ASP A 132 6.36 8.05 -15.66
CA ASP A 132 5.90 6.83 -16.35
C ASP A 132 6.59 5.57 -15.78
N ILE A 133 6.64 5.48 -14.44
CA ILE A 133 7.28 4.39 -13.70
C ILE A 133 6.25 3.69 -12.82
N TRP A 134 6.22 2.35 -12.90
CA TRP A 134 5.56 1.51 -11.90
C TRP A 134 6.52 1.20 -10.76
N THR A 135 6.04 1.36 -9.53
CA THR A 135 6.77 1.02 -8.31
C THR A 135 6.02 -0.05 -7.53
N GLU A 136 6.74 -1.00 -6.93
CA GLU A 136 6.24 -2.09 -6.09
C GLU A 136 7.23 -2.45 -4.96
#